data_AF-A0A0K2TNV2-F1
#
_entry.id   AF-A0A0K2TNV2-F1
#
_cell.length_a   1.000
_cell.length_b   1.000
_cell.length_c   1.000
_cell.angle_alpha   90.00
_cell.angle_beta   90.00
_cell.angle_gamma   90.00
#
_symmetry.space_group_name_H-M   'P 1'
#
loop_
_entity.id
_entity.type
_entity.pdbx_description
1 polymer ?
#
loop_
_entity_poly.entity_id
_entity_poly.type
_entity_poly.pdbx_seq_one_letter_code
_entity_poly.pdbx_strand_id
1 'polypeptide(L)'
;MTFKQCRVCGDKALSFNFNAISCESCKAFFRRHATKNKPSNLISLINLTDLAVKRIIKMTRGIVAFNSLCQEDRIALLKGGCSELMMLRSIKNFDADKNSWRLPTGCDGSKELTCDMKVLKEASLLGLKLYKEYQKFVLSFNPKWRWNETIILLLSAIIIFSPQRANIVHKNVIKLEQETYYYLLKRYLENFYKGRRCEARSAFLSLIERLQDLHRLSETHLQVYLEVDQNYMEPLLIEIFDLNPKIKNNSKIFTDLTSSSNSN
;
A
#
# COMPACT_ATOMS: atom_id res chain seq x y z
N MET A 1 -57.08 -7.57 -2.59
CA MET A 1 -55.76 -7.85 -1.99
C MET A 1 -54.91 -6.59 -2.07
N THR A 2 -54.51 -6.01 -0.93
CA THR A 2 -53.63 -4.83 -0.88
C THR A 2 -52.19 -5.24 -1.15
N PHE A 3 -51.62 -4.78 -2.27
CA PHE A 3 -50.22 -5.04 -2.58
C PHE A 3 -49.31 -4.14 -1.75
N LYS A 4 -48.21 -4.70 -1.23
CA LYS A 4 -47.19 -3.92 -0.52
C LYS A 4 -46.38 -3.11 -1.54
N GLN A 5 -46.04 -1.87 -1.19
CA GLN A 5 -45.22 -0.98 -2.01
C GLN A 5 -43.73 -1.15 -1.70
N CYS A 6 -42.92 -0.98 -2.74
CA CYS A 6 -41.46 -1.02 -2.67
C CYS A 6 -40.99 0.19 -1.87
N ARG A 7 -40.22 -0.04 -0.80
CA ARG A 7 -39.71 1.05 0.05
C ARG A 7 -38.63 1.91 -0.61
N VAL A 8 -38.21 1.56 -1.82
CA VAL A 8 -37.18 2.28 -2.58
C VAL A 8 -37.82 3.23 -3.59
N CYS A 9 -38.71 2.72 -4.45
CA CYS A 9 -39.26 3.48 -5.57
C CYS A 9 -40.79 3.62 -5.57
N GLY A 10 -41.50 2.98 -4.63
CA GLY A 10 -42.96 3.01 -4.56
C GLY A 10 -43.69 2.00 -5.45
N ASP A 11 -43.01 1.32 -6.38
CA ASP A 11 -43.62 0.27 -7.23
C ASP A 11 -44.19 -0.91 -6.44
N LYS A 12 -44.99 -1.74 -7.11
CA LYS A 12 -45.48 -3.00 -6.55
C LYS A 12 -44.31 -3.89 -6.08
N ALA A 13 -44.27 -4.15 -4.77
CA ALA A 13 -43.22 -4.96 -4.18
C ALA A 13 -43.53 -6.45 -4.35
N LEU A 14 -42.48 -7.22 -4.62
CA LEU A 14 -42.60 -8.66 -4.93
C LEU A 14 -41.80 -9.53 -3.97
N SER A 15 -40.77 -9.00 -3.31
CA SER A 15 -39.92 -9.76 -2.39
C SER A 15 -39.26 -8.89 -1.32
N PHE A 16 -38.70 -9.51 -0.29
CA PHE A 16 -37.91 -8.86 0.75
C PHE A 16 -36.42 -9.12 0.50
N ASN A 17 -35.63 -8.06 0.29
CA ASN A 17 -34.19 -8.14 -0.01
C ASN A 17 -33.45 -7.04 0.74
N PHE A 18 -32.23 -7.33 1.23
CA PHE A 18 -31.39 -6.38 1.98
C PHE A 18 -32.15 -5.66 3.12
N ASN A 19 -32.97 -6.42 3.85
CA ASN A 19 -33.79 -5.94 4.95
C ASN A 19 -34.90 -4.91 4.57
N ALA A 20 -35.30 -4.84 3.30
CA ALA A 20 -36.40 -4.00 2.82
C ALA A 20 -37.31 -4.74 1.83
N ILE A 21 -38.61 -4.40 1.79
CA ILE A 21 -39.53 -4.92 0.76
C ILE A 21 -39.30 -4.15 -0.55
N SER A 22 -38.98 -4.85 -1.63
CA SER A 22 -38.54 -4.28 -2.91
C SER A 22 -39.30 -4.85 -4.12
N CYS A 23 -39.41 -4.06 -5.18
CA CYS A 23 -39.81 -4.54 -6.51
C CYS A 23 -38.66 -5.26 -7.22
N GLU A 24 -38.94 -5.97 -8.32
CA GLU A 24 -37.92 -6.75 -9.05
C GLU A 24 -36.84 -5.85 -9.66
N SER A 25 -37.22 -4.66 -10.16
CA SER A 25 -36.28 -3.68 -10.72
C SER A 25 -35.30 -3.17 -9.67
N CYS A 26 -35.78 -2.77 -8.49
CA CYS A 26 -34.93 -2.33 -7.38
C CYS A 26 -34.06 -3.47 -6.86
N LYS A 27 -34.60 -4.69 -6.73
CA LYS A 27 -33.81 -5.87 -6.36
C LYS A 27 -32.68 -6.14 -7.35
N ALA A 28 -32.96 -6.10 -8.65
CA ALA A 28 -31.95 -6.30 -9.70
C ALA A 28 -30.91 -5.18 -9.73
N PHE A 29 -31.32 -3.94 -9.46
CA PHE A 29 -30.43 -2.79 -9.31
C PHE A 29 -29.49 -2.96 -8.11
N PHE A 30 -30.02 -3.19 -6.92
CA PHE A 30 -29.20 -3.39 -5.72
C PHE A 30 -28.36 -4.66 -5.81
N ARG A 31 -28.84 -5.75 -6.42
CA ARG A 31 -28.00 -6.94 -6.64
C ARG A 31 -26.81 -6.65 -7.55
N ARG A 32 -26.98 -5.81 -8.58
CA ARG A 32 -25.90 -5.34 -9.46
C ARG A 32 -24.91 -4.40 -8.77
N HIS A 33 -25.38 -3.59 -7.81
CA HIS A 33 -24.54 -2.63 -7.08
C HIS A 33 -23.95 -3.17 -5.77
N ALA A 34 -24.61 -4.10 -5.08
CA ALA A 34 -24.15 -4.71 -3.83
C ALA A 34 -23.09 -5.81 -4.05
N THR A 35 -23.08 -6.43 -5.24
CA THR A 35 -22.05 -7.40 -5.63
C THR A 35 -20.79 -6.75 -6.21
N LYS A 36 -20.72 -5.41 -6.29
CA LYS A 36 -19.49 -4.65 -6.61
C LYS A 36 -18.38 -4.78 -5.55
N ASN A 37 -18.57 -5.59 -4.50
CA ASN A 37 -17.52 -5.93 -3.53
C ASN A 37 -16.53 -7.02 -4.01
N LYS A 38 -16.28 -7.11 -5.32
CA LYS A 38 -15.00 -7.62 -5.84
C LYS A 38 -14.11 -6.40 -6.07
N PRO A 39 -12.89 -6.32 -5.51
CA PRO A 39 -12.04 -5.14 -5.66
C PRO A 39 -11.54 -5.07 -7.11
N SER A 40 -12.28 -4.38 -7.97
CA SER A 40 -11.91 -4.15 -9.37
C SER A 40 -11.45 -2.72 -9.65
N ASN A 41 -11.33 -1.86 -8.63
CA ASN A 41 -11.13 -0.42 -8.86
C ASN A 41 -9.93 0.12 -8.08
N LEU A 42 -9.24 1.09 -8.67
CA LEU A 42 -8.20 1.95 -8.08
C LEU A 42 -8.54 2.45 -6.66
N ILE A 43 -9.82 2.69 -6.37
CA ILE A 43 -10.34 3.04 -5.04
C ILE A 43 -10.00 1.97 -3.98
N SER A 44 -10.02 0.69 -4.34
CA SER A 44 -9.59 -0.38 -3.44
C SER A 44 -8.09 -0.29 -3.15
N LEU A 45 -7.25 0.04 -4.15
CA LEU A 45 -5.82 0.26 -3.94
C LEU A 45 -5.56 1.45 -3.00
N ILE A 46 -6.32 2.53 -3.13
CA ILE A 46 -6.25 3.70 -2.24
C ILE A 46 -6.62 3.30 -0.81
N ASN A 47 -7.72 2.57 -0.62
CA ASN A 47 -8.13 2.10 0.71
C ASN A 47 -7.12 1.14 1.34
N LEU A 48 -6.50 0.26 0.55
CA LEU A 48 -5.44 -0.62 1.01
C LEU A 48 -4.17 0.14 1.38
N THR A 49 -3.86 1.20 0.64
CA THR A 49 -2.78 2.14 0.96
C THR A 49 -3.04 2.79 2.32
N ASP A 50 -4.24 3.31 2.55
CA ASP A 50 -4.61 3.93 3.84
C ASP A 50 -4.45 2.95 5.01
N LEU A 51 -4.94 1.72 4.89
CA LEU A 51 -4.75 0.69 5.90
C LEU A 51 -3.27 0.36 6.14
N ALA A 52 -2.46 0.29 5.08
CA ALA A 52 -1.03 0.02 5.19
C ALA A 52 -0.29 1.16 5.89
N VAL A 53 -0.59 2.41 5.55
CA VAL A 53 -0.06 3.62 6.20
C VAL A 53 -0.39 3.63 7.69
N LYS A 54 -1.65 3.38 8.06
CA LYS A 54 -2.09 3.29 9.46
C LYS A 54 -1.34 2.21 10.24
N ARG A 55 -1.10 1.04 9.63
CA ARG A 55 -0.31 -0.05 10.23
C ARG A 55 1.17 0.31 10.38
N ILE A 56 1.73 1.07 9.45
CA ILE A 56 3.10 1.59 9.54
C ILE A 56 3.22 2.59 10.68
N ILE A 57 2.32 3.57 10.77
CA ILE A 57 2.28 4.53 11.88
C ILE A 57 2.17 3.82 13.23
N LYS A 58 1.33 2.78 13.33
CA LYS A 58 1.22 1.98 14.54
C LYS A 58 2.53 1.24 14.87
N MET A 59 3.23 0.72 13.86
CA MET A 59 4.52 0.07 14.05
C MET A 59 5.58 1.07 14.53
N THR A 60 5.71 2.24 13.90
CA THR A 60 6.75 3.22 14.29
C THR A 60 6.56 3.71 15.73
N ARG A 61 5.30 3.84 16.19
CA ARG A 61 4.96 4.10 17.59
C ARG A 61 5.38 3.00 18.57
N GLY A 62 5.66 1.79 18.08
CA GLY A 62 6.23 0.71 18.91
C GLY A 62 7.74 0.81 19.11
N ILE A 63 8.42 1.72 18.40
CA ILE A 63 9.88 1.88 18.46
C ILE A 63 10.21 3.03 19.42
N VAL A 64 10.85 2.70 20.55
CA VAL A 64 11.20 3.70 21.58
C VAL A 64 12.01 4.85 21.02
N ALA A 65 13.06 4.54 20.24
CA ALA A 65 13.92 5.54 19.60
C ALA A 65 13.15 6.47 18.63
N PHE A 66 12.08 5.99 17.99
CA PHE A 66 11.26 6.82 17.12
C PHE A 66 10.41 7.79 17.93
N ASN A 67 9.87 7.33 19.06
CA ASN A 67 9.02 8.15 19.94
C ASN A 67 9.79 9.24 20.69
N SER A 68 11.10 9.07 20.88
CA SER A 68 11.97 10.08 21.50
C SER A 68 12.36 11.23 20.56
N LEU A 69 12.07 11.14 19.27
CA LEU A 69 12.32 12.22 18.30
C LEU A 69 11.28 13.35 18.43
N CYS A 70 11.66 14.55 18.00
CA CYS A 70 10.72 15.67 17.90
C CYS A 70 9.60 15.38 16.88
N GLN A 71 8.49 16.11 16.96
CA GLN A 71 7.32 15.85 16.13
C GLN A 71 7.63 16.05 14.64
N GLU A 72 8.39 17.09 14.30
CA GLU A 72 8.81 17.45 12.95
C GLU A 72 9.58 16.31 12.29
N ASP A 73 10.58 15.77 12.99
CA ASP A 73 11.39 14.65 12.51
C ASP A 73 10.54 13.38 12.35
N ARG A 74 9.65 13.07 13.30
CA ARG A 74 8.74 11.91 13.17
C ARG A 74 7.85 12.02 11.95
N ILE A 75 7.30 13.21 11.67
CA ILE A 75 6.47 13.46 10.49
C ILE A 75 7.30 13.33 9.21
N ALA A 76 8.46 13.99 9.14
CA ALA A 76 9.34 13.95 7.99
C ALA A 76 9.83 12.51 7.66
N LEU A 77 10.16 11.71 8.67
CA LEU A 77 10.54 10.31 8.49
C LEU A 77 9.36 9.46 7.99
N LEU A 78 8.15 9.67 8.52
CA LEU A 78 6.96 8.96 8.06
C LEU A 78 6.60 9.32 6.62
N LYS A 79 6.57 10.60 6.27
CA LYS A 79 6.31 11.08 4.89
C LYS A 79 7.31 10.48 3.90
N GLY A 80 8.60 10.50 4.25
CA GLY A 80 9.64 9.93 3.41
C GLY A 80 9.60 8.40 3.30
N GLY A 81 9.40 7.70 4.42
CA GLY A 81 9.60 6.24 4.49
C GLY A 81 8.36 5.39 4.21
N CYS A 82 7.15 5.97 4.19
CA CYS A 82 5.93 5.15 4.17
C CYS A 82 5.81 4.27 2.91
N SER A 83 6.05 4.84 1.72
CA SER A 83 5.98 4.11 0.45
C SER A 83 6.97 2.95 0.38
N GLU A 84 8.22 3.21 0.78
CA GLU A 84 9.26 2.17 0.85
C GLU A 84 8.88 1.05 1.82
N LEU A 85 8.34 1.39 3.00
CA LEU A 85 7.89 0.41 3.99
C LEU A 85 6.69 -0.41 3.52
N MET A 86 5.73 0.22 2.84
CA MET A 86 4.58 -0.50 2.26
C MET A 86 5.05 -1.52 1.24
N MET A 87 5.93 -1.11 0.33
CA MET A 87 6.54 -2.00 -0.66
C MET A 87 7.32 -3.12 0.03
N LEU A 88 8.32 -2.81 0.86
CA LEU A 88 9.14 -3.81 1.56
C LEU A 88 8.26 -4.84 2.30
N ARG A 89 7.20 -4.40 2.99
CA ARG A 89 6.31 -5.30 3.74
C ARG A 89 5.42 -6.15 2.85
N SER A 90 5.10 -5.67 1.65
CA SER A 90 4.27 -6.41 0.71
C SER A 90 5.04 -7.57 0.05
N ILE A 91 6.39 -7.56 0.04
CA ILE A 91 7.16 -8.61 -0.62
C ILE A 91 6.84 -10.00 -0.06
N LYS A 92 6.68 -10.15 1.26
CA LYS A 92 6.38 -11.46 1.88
C LYS A 92 5.00 -12.01 1.47
N ASN A 93 4.13 -11.15 0.98
CA ASN A 93 2.76 -11.49 0.64
C ASN A 93 2.50 -11.67 -0.86
N PHE A 94 3.54 -11.49 -1.70
CA PHE A 94 3.42 -11.67 -3.14
C PHE A 94 3.39 -13.15 -3.53
N ASP A 95 2.34 -13.55 -4.24
CA ASP A 95 2.18 -14.87 -4.84
C ASP A 95 2.62 -14.78 -6.31
N ALA A 96 3.72 -15.45 -6.65
CA ALA A 96 4.29 -15.39 -8.00
C ALA A 96 3.45 -16.15 -9.02
N ASP A 97 2.81 -17.26 -8.62
CA ASP A 97 2.01 -18.11 -9.49
C ASP A 97 0.70 -17.43 -9.87
N LYS A 98 0.06 -16.80 -8.87
CA LYS A 98 -1.17 -16.03 -9.07
C LYS A 98 -0.90 -14.58 -9.49
N ASN A 99 0.35 -14.15 -9.44
CA ASN A 99 0.78 -12.79 -9.69
C ASN A 99 -0.06 -11.75 -8.93
N SER A 100 -0.23 -11.96 -7.63
CA SER A 100 -1.13 -11.17 -6.78
C SER A 100 -0.59 -11.03 -5.36
N TRP A 101 -1.10 -10.05 -4.59
CA TRP A 101 -0.71 -9.84 -3.20
C TRP A 101 -1.83 -10.29 -2.28
N ARG A 102 -1.48 -11.13 -1.31
CA ARG A 102 -2.39 -11.52 -0.22
C ARG A 102 -2.33 -10.46 0.88
N LEU A 103 -3.44 -9.78 1.13
CA LEU A 103 -3.45 -8.73 2.15
C LEU A 103 -3.68 -9.36 3.52
N PRO A 104 -2.95 -8.92 4.56
CA PRO A 104 -3.28 -9.32 5.93
C PRO A 104 -4.64 -8.70 6.27
N THR A 105 -5.67 -9.52 6.43
CA THR A 105 -6.97 -9.07 6.94
C THR A 105 -6.87 -8.69 8.42
N GLY A 106 -7.83 -7.88 8.88
CA GLY A 106 -7.96 -7.57 10.31
C GLY A 106 -8.21 -8.85 11.12
N CYS A 107 -8.06 -8.74 12.44
CA CYS A 107 -8.26 -9.82 13.40
C CYS A 107 -9.73 -10.31 13.49
N ASP A 108 -10.59 -9.93 12.54
CA ASP A 108 -12.05 -10.04 12.58
C ASP A 108 -12.61 -11.14 11.66
N GLY A 109 -11.77 -12.04 11.14
CA GLY A 109 -12.23 -13.15 10.30
C GLY A 109 -12.82 -12.72 8.97
N SER A 110 -12.62 -11.45 8.56
CA SER A 110 -12.94 -10.98 7.22
C SER A 110 -12.16 -11.80 6.17
N LYS A 111 -12.85 -12.21 5.09
CA LYS A 111 -12.28 -13.03 4.00
C LYS A 111 -10.96 -12.42 3.52
N GLU A 112 -9.93 -13.24 3.37
CA GLU A 112 -8.61 -12.87 2.84
C GLU A 112 -8.75 -11.96 1.62
N LEU A 113 -8.42 -10.67 1.78
CA LEU A 113 -8.47 -9.73 0.66
C LEU A 113 -7.28 -10.03 -0.24
N THR A 114 -7.57 -10.34 -1.50
CA THR A 114 -6.54 -10.46 -2.54
C THR A 114 -6.59 -9.21 -3.40
N CYS A 115 -5.47 -8.50 -3.51
CA CYS A 115 -5.35 -7.46 -4.53
C CYS A 115 -4.92 -8.11 -5.83
N ASP A 116 -5.87 -8.28 -6.75
CA ASP A 116 -5.54 -8.71 -8.12
C ASP A 116 -4.78 -7.58 -8.82
N MET A 117 -3.70 -7.98 -9.47
CA MET A 117 -2.72 -7.08 -10.07
C MET A 117 -3.18 -6.47 -11.40
N LYS A 118 -4.30 -6.94 -11.94
CA LYS A 118 -4.98 -6.28 -13.07
C LYS A 118 -5.40 -4.85 -12.74
N VAL A 119 -5.73 -4.56 -11.47
CA VAL A 119 -6.15 -3.22 -11.03
C VAL A 119 -5.01 -2.19 -11.11
N LEU A 120 -3.75 -2.60 -10.93
CA LEU A 120 -2.58 -1.72 -11.12
C LEU A 120 -2.23 -1.51 -12.61
N LYS A 121 -2.60 -2.46 -13.48
CA LYS A 121 -2.42 -2.31 -14.94
C LYS A 121 -3.40 -1.31 -15.55
N GLU A 122 -4.57 -1.15 -14.93
CA GLU A 122 -5.64 -0.27 -15.38
C GLU A 122 -5.47 1.20 -14.95
N ALA A 123 -4.47 1.51 -14.10
CA ALA A 123 -4.25 2.85 -13.57
C ALA A 123 -3.60 3.82 -14.58
N SER A 124 -2.53 3.39 -15.28
CA SER A 124 -1.85 4.16 -16.35
C SER A 124 -0.70 3.36 -17.00
N LEU A 125 -0.14 3.84 -18.12
CA LEU A 125 1.12 3.32 -18.69
C LEU A 125 2.27 3.38 -17.67
N LEU A 126 2.28 4.40 -16.81
CA LEU A 126 3.24 4.55 -15.71
C LEU A 126 3.02 3.46 -14.64
N GLY A 127 1.77 3.19 -14.26
CA GLY A 127 1.41 2.09 -13.36
C GLY A 127 1.83 0.71 -13.89
N LEU A 128 1.72 0.48 -15.21
CA LEU A 128 2.21 -0.73 -15.89
C LEU A 128 3.73 -0.91 -15.81
N LYS A 129 4.49 0.17 -15.99
CA LYS A 129 5.96 0.14 -15.87
C LYS A 129 6.37 -0.14 -14.43
N LEU A 130 5.83 0.64 -13.49
CA LEU A 130 6.08 0.49 -12.05
C LEU A 130 5.80 -0.94 -11.59
N TYR A 131 4.67 -1.51 -12.03
CA TYR A 131 4.32 -2.89 -11.74
C TYR A 131 5.41 -3.88 -12.18
N LYS A 132 5.85 -3.80 -13.44
CA LYS A 132 6.89 -4.71 -13.96
C LYS A 132 8.20 -4.57 -13.21
N GLU A 133 8.61 -3.35 -12.89
CA GLU A 133 9.84 -3.08 -12.15
C GLU A 133 9.74 -3.57 -10.71
N TYR A 134 8.61 -3.36 -10.06
CA TYR A 134 8.35 -3.85 -8.72
C TYR A 134 8.27 -5.38 -8.65
N GLN A 135 7.64 -6.03 -9.63
CA GLN A 135 7.63 -7.49 -9.74
C GLN A 135 9.04 -8.05 -9.87
N LYS A 136 9.88 -7.46 -10.74
CA LYS A 136 11.29 -7.85 -10.88
C LYS A 136 12.04 -7.70 -9.57
N PHE A 137 11.80 -6.61 -8.83
CA PHE A 137 12.39 -6.39 -7.53
C PHE A 137 11.97 -7.44 -6.49
N VAL A 138 10.68 -7.78 -6.42
CA VAL A 138 10.20 -8.81 -5.49
C VAL A 138 10.80 -10.19 -5.80
N LEU A 139 10.97 -10.51 -7.08
CA LEU A 139 11.58 -11.76 -7.53
C LEU A 139 13.11 -11.78 -7.39
N SER A 140 13.77 -10.61 -7.34
CA SER A 140 15.23 -10.53 -7.09
C SER A 140 15.60 -10.71 -5.62
N PHE A 141 14.62 -10.62 -4.71
CA PHE A 141 14.84 -10.86 -3.29
C PHE A 141 15.12 -12.34 -3.02
N ASN A 142 16.26 -12.63 -2.38
CA ASN A 142 16.59 -14.00 -1.99
C ASN A 142 15.48 -14.57 -1.10
N PRO A 143 14.92 -15.77 -1.40
CA PRO A 143 13.86 -16.38 -0.60
C PRO A 143 14.22 -16.51 0.89
N LYS A 144 15.49 -16.76 1.22
CA LYS A 144 15.95 -16.88 2.61
C LYS A 144 15.79 -15.58 3.41
N TRP A 145 15.92 -14.43 2.76
CA TRP A 145 15.76 -13.13 3.41
C TRP A 145 14.31 -12.67 3.42
N ARG A 146 13.59 -12.93 2.32
CA ARG A 146 12.19 -12.56 2.12
C ARG A 146 11.27 -13.11 3.21
N TRP A 147 11.52 -14.34 3.66
CA TRP A 147 10.73 -15.01 4.69
C TRP A 147 11.28 -14.83 6.12
N ASN A 148 12.42 -14.15 6.28
CA ASN A 148 13.02 -13.89 7.58
C ASN A 148 12.47 -12.59 8.18
N GLU A 149 11.58 -12.71 9.16
CA GLU A 149 10.93 -11.56 9.78
C GLU A 149 11.92 -10.58 10.41
N THR A 150 12.96 -11.05 11.09
CA THR A 150 13.97 -10.18 11.71
C THR A 150 14.71 -9.34 10.68
N ILE A 151 15.09 -9.92 9.53
CA ILE A 151 15.71 -9.15 8.44
C ILE A 151 14.75 -8.07 7.95
N ILE A 152 13.49 -8.41 7.69
CA ILE A 152 12.50 -7.42 7.21
C ILE A 152 12.26 -6.30 8.22
N LEU A 153 12.24 -6.60 9.52
CA LEU A 153 12.09 -5.61 10.58
C LEU A 153 13.32 -4.70 10.68
N LEU A 154 14.54 -5.24 10.58
CA LEU A 154 15.77 -4.45 10.60
C LEU A 154 15.88 -3.56 9.35
N LEU A 155 15.53 -4.07 8.17
CA LEU A 155 15.44 -3.25 6.95
C LEU A 155 14.38 -2.16 7.09
N SER A 156 13.23 -2.46 7.71
CA SER A 156 12.18 -1.46 7.98
C SER A 156 12.70 -0.33 8.89
N ALA A 157 13.48 -0.68 9.91
CA ALA A 157 14.11 0.30 10.80
C ALA A 157 15.14 1.16 10.06
N ILE A 158 15.97 0.56 9.19
CA ILE A 158 16.93 1.30 8.36
C ILE A 158 16.23 2.30 7.43
N ILE A 159 15.10 1.91 6.83
CA ILE A 159 14.30 2.77 5.93
C ILE A 159 13.66 3.96 6.67
N ILE A 160 13.10 3.71 7.87
CA ILE A 160 12.40 4.78 8.60
C ILE A 160 13.38 5.79 9.17
N PHE A 161 14.55 5.36 9.66
CA PHE A 161 15.58 6.25 10.19
C PHE A 161 16.53 6.79 9.10
N SER A 162 16.01 7.24 7.96
CA SER A 162 16.85 7.81 6.89
C SER A 162 17.12 9.30 7.12
N PRO A 163 18.37 9.75 7.36
CA PRO A 163 18.65 11.16 7.63
C PRO A 163 18.58 12.06 6.38
N GLN A 164 18.48 11.47 5.19
CA GLN A 164 18.36 12.19 3.92
C GLN A 164 16.92 12.63 3.59
N ARG A 165 15.92 12.38 4.45
CA ARG A 165 14.56 12.87 4.21
C ARG A 165 14.53 14.40 4.19
N ALA A 166 13.59 14.95 3.42
CA ALA A 166 13.31 16.37 3.43
C ALA A 166 12.80 16.81 4.81
N ASN A 167 13.05 18.07 5.19
CA ASN A 167 12.54 18.69 6.42
C ASN A 167 12.98 18.03 7.74
N ILE A 168 14.09 17.27 7.73
CA ILE A 168 14.71 16.75 8.95
C ILE A 168 15.48 17.86 9.68
N VAL A 169 15.16 18.03 10.96
CA VAL A 169 15.79 18.95 11.91
C VAL A 169 17.07 18.31 12.48
N HIS A 170 16.99 17.11 13.06
CA HIS A 170 18.12 16.49 13.78
C HIS A 170 18.78 15.35 13.00
N LYS A 171 19.38 15.67 11.84
CA LYS A 171 20.00 14.67 10.93
C LYS A 171 21.01 13.74 11.61
N ASN A 172 21.82 14.25 12.53
CA ASN A 172 22.86 13.47 13.19
C ASN A 172 22.28 12.41 14.13
N VAL A 173 21.21 12.74 14.86
CA VAL A 173 20.52 11.79 15.76
C VAL A 173 19.92 10.65 14.95
N ILE A 174 19.23 10.98 13.85
CA ILE A 174 18.62 9.98 12.97
C ILE A 174 19.69 9.11 12.29
N LYS A 175 20.79 9.71 11.86
CA LYS A 175 21.92 8.97 11.28
C LYS A 175 22.49 7.95 12.27
N LEU A 176 22.68 8.35 13.53
CA LEU A 176 23.18 7.45 14.58
C LEU A 176 22.22 6.29 14.84
N GLU A 177 20.91 6.55 14.86
CA GLU A 177 19.90 5.51 14.95
C GLU A 177 19.96 4.57 13.74
N GLN A 178 20.08 5.09 12.51
CA GLN A 178 20.21 4.27 11.31
C GLN A 178 21.45 3.36 11.34
N GLU A 179 22.60 3.90 11.75
CA GLU A 179 23.87 3.18 11.87
C GLU A 179 23.75 2.04 12.89
N THR A 180 22.98 2.24 13.96
CA THR A 180 22.66 1.19 14.93
C THR A 180 21.93 0.02 14.26
N TYR A 181 20.91 0.28 13.42
CA TYR A 181 20.20 -0.79 12.71
C TYR A 181 21.04 -1.45 11.60
N TYR A 182 21.92 -0.71 10.92
CA TYR A 182 22.92 -1.31 10.02
C TYR A 182 23.85 -2.27 10.76
N TYR A 183 24.34 -1.87 11.93
CA TYR A 183 25.18 -2.72 12.77
C TYR A 183 24.42 -3.98 13.22
N LEU A 184 23.17 -3.84 13.69
CA LEU A 184 22.34 -4.97 14.10
C LEU A 184 22.06 -5.93 12.94
N LEU A 185 21.74 -5.43 11.75
CA LEU A 185 21.56 -6.26 10.55
C LEU A 185 22.83 -7.05 10.22
N LYS A 186 23.99 -6.39 10.24
CA LYS A 186 25.28 -7.05 9.98
C LYS A 186 25.53 -8.18 10.99
N ARG A 187 25.35 -7.92 12.29
CA ARG A 187 25.54 -8.92 13.36
C ARG A 187 24.55 -10.07 13.24
N TYR A 188 23.30 -9.78 12.92
CA TYR A 188 22.28 -10.80 12.68
C TYR A 188 22.66 -11.71 11.52
N LEU A 189 23.13 -11.15 10.41
CA LEU A 189 23.56 -11.94 9.24
C LEU A 189 24.80 -12.79 9.54
N GLU A 190 25.78 -12.27 10.28
CA GLU A 190 26.94 -13.06 10.74
C GLU A 190 26.50 -14.31 11.52
N ASN A 191 25.50 -14.18 12.40
CA ASN A 191 24.91 -15.31 13.12
C ASN A 191 24.09 -16.24 12.21
N PHE A 192 23.23 -15.66 11.36
CA PHE A 192 22.39 -16.41 10.41
C PHE A 192 23.21 -17.32 9.48
N TYR A 193 24.38 -16.84 9.05
CA TYR A 193 25.32 -17.61 8.23
C TYR A 193 26.33 -18.44 9.05
N LYS A 194 26.15 -18.57 10.37
CA LYS A 194 26.98 -19.35 11.30
C LYS A 194 28.46 -18.96 11.25
N GLY A 195 28.75 -17.66 11.19
CA GLY A 195 30.11 -17.12 11.17
C GLY A 195 30.81 -17.19 9.81
N ARG A 196 30.15 -17.68 8.75
CA ARG A 196 30.67 -17.63 7.37
C ARG A 196 30.70 -16.18 6.88
N ARG A 197 31.85 -15.54 7.09
CA ARG A 197 32.03 -14.08 6.96
C ARG A 197 31.81 -13.56 5.54
N CYS A 198 32.23 -14.31 4.53
CA CYS A 198 32.10 -13.90 3.13
C CYS A 198 30.63 -13.86 2.71
N GLU A 199 29.86 -14.90 3.03
CA GLU A 199 28.43 -15.00 2.72
C GLU A 199 27.61 -13.98 3.52
N ALA A 200 27.92 -13.78 4.79
CA ALA A 200 27.27 -12.75 5.61
C ALA A 200 27.53 -11.33 5.05
N ARG A 201 28.78 -11.04 4.67
CA ARG A 201 29.15 -9.76 4.07
C ARG A 201 28.47 -9.55 2.72
N SER A 202 28.48 -10.58 1.86
CA SER A 202 27.79 -10.53 0.56
C SER A 202 26.29 -10.29 0.74
N ALA A 203 25.65 -11.02 1.67
CA ALA A 203 24.24 -10.82 1.98
C ALA A 203 23.93 -9.40 2.48
N PHE A 204 24.78 -8.86 3.37
CA PHE A 204 24.63 -7.49 3.85
C PHE A 204 24.67 -6.48 2.71
N LEU A 205 25.70 -6.54 1.86
CA LEU A 205 25.86 -5.63 0.72
C LEU A 205 24.69 -5.76 -0.26
N SER A 206 24.27 -6.98 -0.59
CA SER A 206 23.12 -7.21 -1.47
C SER A 206 21.82 -6.66 -0.87
N LEU A 207 21.60 -6.77 0.44
CA LEU A 207 20.42 -6.19 1.08
C LEU A 207 20.44 -4.67 1.04
N ILE A 208 21.62 -4.03 1.20
CA ILE A 208 21.74 -2.57 1.08
C ILE A 208 21.47 -2.12 -0.36
N GLU A 209 21.98 -2.86 -1.35
CA GLU A 209 21.69 -2.61 -2.77
C GLU A 209 20.17 -2.70 -3.05
N ARG A 210 19.49 -3.70 -2.49
CA ARG A 210 18.02 -3.81 -2.60
C ARG A 210 17.28 -2.64 -1.93
N LEU A 211 17.79 -2.06 -0.84
CA LEU A 211 17.19 -0.85 -0.28
C LEU A 211 17.30 0.35 -1.22
N GLN A 212 18.40 0.46 -1.97
CA GLN A 212 18.56 1.52 -2.97
C GLN A 212 17.61 1.35 -4.16
N ASP A 213 17.45 0.11 -4.64
CA ASP A 213 16.47 -0.20 -5.69
C ASP A 213 15.04 0.11 -5.22
N LEU A 214 14.71 -0.25 -3.98
CA LEU A 214 13.42 0.04 -3.36
C LEU A 214 13.14 1.55 -3.29
N HIS A 215 14.13 2.35 -2.90
CA HIS A 215 14.01 3.80 -2.85
C HIS A 215 13.63 4.37 -4.23
N ARG A 216 14.35 3.98 -5.29
CA ARG A 216 14.03 4.40 -6.68
C ARG A 216 12.63 3.98 -7.13
N LEU A 217 12.23 2.76 -6.80
CA LEU A 217 10.89 2.25 -7.11
C LEU A 217 9.81 3.05 -6.37
N SER A 218 10.06 3.43 -5.13
CA SER A 218 9.12 4.19 -4.31
C SER A 218 8.85 5.59 -4.86
N GLU A 219 9.86 6.26 -5.44
CA GLU A 219 9.70 7.56 -6.10
C GLU A 219 8.76 7.46 -7.31
N THR A 220 8.92 6.40 -8.12
CA THR A 220 8.04 6.15 -9.27
C THR A 220 6.60 5.82 -8.82
N HIS A 221 6.44 5.14 -7.68
CA HIS A 221 5.13 4.86 -7.10
C HIS A 221 4.41 6.11 -6.58
N LEU A 222 5.14 7.07 -6.00
CA LEU A 222 4.54 8.33 -5.58
C LEU A 222 3.96 9.12 -6.77
N GLN A 223 4.59 9.03 -7.94
CA GLN A 223 4.08 9.69 -9.15
C GLN A 223 2.71 9.16 -9.59
N VAL A 224 2.40 7.89 -9.33
CA VAL A 224 1.09 7.32 -9.65
C VAL A 224 -0.03 8.05 -8.89
N TYR A 225 0.17 8.43 -7.62
CA TYR A 225 -0.85 9.16 -6.86
C TYR A 225 -1.11 10.58 -7.39
N LEU A 226 -0.17 11.17 -8.14
CA LEU A 226 -0.36 12.46 -8.79
C LEU A 226 -1.23 12.38 -10.06
N GLU A 227 -1.37 11.19 -10.64
CA GLU A 227 -2.20 10.92 -11.83
C GLU A 227 -3.66 10.58 -11.46
N VAL A 228 -3.92 10.29 -10.18
CA VAL A 228 -5.24 9.93 -9.66
C VAL A 228 -5.97 11.16 -9.14
N ASP A 229 -7.30 11.21 -9.31
CA ASP A 229 -8.12 12.27 -8.72
C ASP A 229 -8.02 12.23 -7.18
N GLN A 230 -7.35 13.23 -6.62
CA GLN A 230 -7.03 13.35 -5.21
C GLN A 230 -8.26 13.65 -4.35
N ASN A 231 -9.40 14.02 -4.95
CA ASN A 231 -10.67 14.25 -4.23
C ASN A 231 -11.24 12.96 -3.62
N TYR A 232 -10.81 11.78 -4.10
CA TYR A 232 -11.23 10.49 -3.57
C TYR A 232 -10.23 9.89 -2.57
N MET A 233 -9.19 10.64 -2.18
CA MET A 233 -8.20 10.17 -1.22
C MET A 233 -8.52 10.64 0.20
N GLU A 234 -8.30 9.75 1.16
CA GLU A 234 -8.43 10.06 2.58
C GLU A 234 -7.42 11.16 3.00
N PRO A 235 -7.78 12.06 3.94
CA PRO A 235 -6.91 13.17 4.36
C PRO A 235 -5.52 12.74 4.82
N LEU A 236 -5.41 11.56 5.46
CA LEU A 236 -4.13 11.01 5.90
C LEU A 236 -3.19 10.71 4.73
N LEU A 237 -3.72 10.19 3.62
CA LEU A 237 -2.91 9.90 2.43
C LEU A 237 -2.46 11.18 1.73
N ILE A 238 -3.34 12.19 1.69
CA ILE A 238 -3.02 13.52 1.17
C ILE A 238 -1.85 14.13 1.98
N GLU A 239 -1.91 14.04 3.31
CA GLU A 239 -0.85 14.56 4.17
C GLU A 239 0.45 13.76 4.07
N ILE A 240 0.38 12.42 4.08
CA ILE A 240 1.56 11.55 4.08
C ILE A 240 2.32 11.60 2.76
N PHE A 241 1.62 11.75 1.63
CA PHE A 241 2.24 11.82 0.30
C PHE A 241 2.33 13.26 -0.25
N ASP A 242 2.09 14.27 0.59
CA ASP A 242 2.17 15.70 0.23
C ASP A 242 1.37 16.04 -1.04
N LEU A 243 0.16 15.49 -1.17
CA LEU A 243 -0.71 15.71 -2.32
C LEU A 243 -1.43 17.07 -2.21
N ASN A 244 -1.68 17.72 -3.35
CA ASN A 244 -2.38 19.00 -3.40
C ASN A 244 -3.66 18.91 -4.24
N PRO A 245 -4.83 18.67 -3.61
CA PRO A 245 -6.09 18.43 -4.33
C PRO A 245 -6.60 19.65 -5.12
N LYS A 246 -6.00 20.83 -4.92
CA LYS A 246 -6.36 22.06 -5.65
C LYS A 246 -5.67 22.20 -7.01
N ILE A 247 -4.64 21.41 -7.30
CA ILE A 247 -3.97 21.41 -8.61
C ILE A 247 -4.74 20.45 -9.52
N LYS A 248 -5.65 20.99 -10.35
CA LYS A 248 -6.25 20.22 -11.46
C LYS A 248 -5.14 19.86 -12.46
N ASN A 249 -4.56 18.68 -12.32
CA ASN A 249 -3.79 18.10 -13.41
C ASN A 249 -4.78 17.77 -14.55
N ASN A 250 -4.58 18.38 -15.71
CA ASN A 250 -5.35 18.12 -16.94
C ASN A 250 -5.10 16.71 -17.53
N SER A 251 -4.73 15.72 -16.72
CA SER A 251 -4.64 14.32 -17.13
C SER A 251 -6.06 13.75 -17.24
N LYS A 252 -6.59 13.80 -18.47
CA LYS A 252 -7.82 13.11 -18.91
C LYS A 252 -7.71 11.59 -18.74
N ILE A 253 -7.73 11.07 -17.51
CA ILE A 253 -7.91 9.62 -17.26
C ILE A 253 -9.27 9.33 -16.64
N PHE A 254 -10.03 10.34 -16.20
CA PHE A 254 -11.29 10.13 -15.47
C PHE A 254 -12.55 10.74 -16.11
N THR A 255 -12.68 10.69 -17.43
CA THR A 255 -13.96 11.02 -18.09
C THR A 255 -14.67 9.87 -18.81
N ASP A 256 -14.06 8.70 -18.99
CA ASP A 256 -14.68 7.66 -19.85
C ASP A 256 -15.24 6.40 -19.16
N LEU A 257 -15.35 6.39 -17.83
CA LEU A 257 -16.06 5.30 -17.12
C LEU A 257 -17.53 5.64 -16.78
N THR A 258 -18.01 6.82 -17.16
CA THR A 258 -19.43 7.22 -17.06
C THR A 258 -20.07 7.59 -18.39
N SER A 259 -19.32 7.66 -19.50
CA SER A 259 -19.83 8.11 -20.81
C SER A 259 -20.24 6.99 -21.77
N SER A 260 -19.89 5.73 -21.53
CA SER A 260 -20.24 4.60 -22.42
C SER A 260 -21.62 3.96 -22.13
N SER A 261 -22.58 4.75 -21.64
CA SER A 261 -23.98 4.31 -21.53
C SER A 261 -25.00 5.27 -22.15
N ASN A 262 -24.57 6.17 -23.04
CA ASN A 262 -25.48 6.96 -23.87
C ASN A 262 -24.92 7.20 -25.29
N SER A 263 -25.07 6.20 -26.17
CA SER A 263 -25.33 6.42 -27.60
C SER A 263 -25.45 5.08 -28.34
N ASN A 264 -26.65 4.86 -28.88
CA ASN A 264 -27.14 3.82 -29.81
C ASN A 264 -27.55 2.47 -29.21
#